data_AF-A0A246AEQ2-F1
#
_entry.id   AF-A0A246AEQ2-F1
#
_cell.length_a   1.000
_cell.length_b   1.000
_cell.length_c   1.000
_cell.angle_alpha   90.00
_cell.angle_beta   90.00
_cell.angle_gamma   90.00
#
_symmetry.space_group_name_H-M   'P 1'
#
loop_
_entity.id
_entity.type
_entity.pdbx_description
1 polymer ?
#
loop_
_entity_poly.entity_id
_entity_poly.type
_entity_poly.pdbx_seq_one_letter_code
_entity_poly.pdbx_strand_id
1 'polypeptide(L)'
;MNLKLSNILLGILMTSVFATEAKAQPAKQNLNISFLLDLSDRIDPKKNPGIYQRDLQYIKSVQKSFINHVRGKKMLLLKDQMQVFFNPIPKITDIDQLSQSLKVDFNPKTSKKDFLNIDKIYTDNPTKIYQRAIKDGNYVGSDIWRFFKSNVQQYCIKPQHRNILVILTDGYMYHKDSKIEVAGKSSYITPQFLLSKKLVNANFPAIMQKNKLGFISFPYNLKELEIMVLGINPSVKNPYEEDVIKQYWTDWFKAMKVKKFELRTTDLATNLAPVINNFIQGGYKQ
;
A
#
# COMPACT_ATOMS: atom_id res chain seq x y z
N MET A 1 36.96 77.95 -10.12
CA MET A 1 36.38 77.84 -8.77
C MET A 1 34.87 78.03 -8.88
N ASN A 2 34.11 77.06 -8.39
CA ASN A 2 32.70 77.10 -7.97
C ASN A 2 31.55 77.29 -8.99
N LEU A 3 30.88 76.16 -9.23
CA LEU A 3 29.43 75.87 -9.22
C LEU A 3 28.42 77.02 -9.38
N LYS A 4 27.38 76.76 -10.21
CA LYS A 4 26.00 76.63 -9.70
C LYS A 4 25.07 75.85 -10.64
N LEU A 5 24.32 74.95 -10.03
CA LEU A 5 23.31 74.05 -10.59
C LEU A 5 22.11 74.80 -11.20
N SER A 6 21.56 74.24 -12.28
CA SER A 6 20.15 74.40 -12.63
C SER A 6 19.53 73.03 -12.91
N ASN A 7 18.27 72.90 -12.51
CA ASN A 7 17.47 71.69 -12.39
C ASN A 7 17.23 70.95 -13.70
N ILE A 8 17.32 69.61 -13.69
CA ILE A 8 16.49 68.75 -14.55
C ILE A 8 15.99 67.56 -13.73
N LEU A 9 14.68 67.56 -13.53
CA LEU A 9 13.86 66.44 -13.09
C LEU A 9 13.75 65.48 -14.27
N LEU A 10 14.33 64.28 -14.17
CA LEU A 10 14.10 63.20 -15.14
C LEU A 10 13.37 62.06 -14.44
N GLY A 11 12.07 61.93 -14.77
CA GLY A 11 11.21 60.87 -14.25
C GLY A 11 11.66 59.52 -14.75
N ILE A 12 11.94 58.60 -13.82
CA ILE A 12 12.13 57.19 -14.12
C ILE A 12 10.76 56.53 -14.06
N LEU A 13 10.19 56.26 -15.24
CA LEU A 13 8.99 55.43 -15.39
C LEU A 13 9.41 53.97 -15.13
N MET A 14 9.29 53.50 -13.89
CA MET A 14 9.41 52.09 -13.54
C MET A 14 8.18 51.34 -14.08
N THR A 15 8.29 50.77 -15.28
CA THR A 15 7.33 49.77 -15.75
C THR A 15 7.62 48.46 -15.04
N SER A 16 6.87 48.20 -13.95
CA SER A 16 6.86 46.89 -13.31
C SER A 16 6.24 45.87 -14.27
N VAL A 17 7.08 45.16 -15.01
CA VAL A 17 6.67 43.92 -15.68
C VAL A 17 6.43 42.89 -14.58
N PHE A 18 5.17 42.74 -14.17
CA PHE A 18 4.75 41.57 -13.39
C PHE A 18 4.83 40.36 -14.32
N ALA A 19 5.99 39.71 -14.34
CA ALA A 19 6.09 38.34 -14.82
C ALA A 19 5.19 37.51 -13.89
N THR A 20 4.05 37.06 -14.41
CA THR A 20 3.28 36.02 -13.76
C THR A 20 4.15 34.77 -13.74
N GLU A 21 4.78 34.49 -12.59
CA GLU A 21 5.32 33.17 -12.31
C GLU A 21 4.15 32.20 -12.39
N ALA A 22 3.99 31.56 -13.55
CA ALA A 22 3.18 30.38 -13.68
C ALA A 22 3.71 29.41 -12.63
N LYS A 23 2.95 29.18 -11.55
CA LYS A 23 3.27 28.18 -10.55
C LYS A 23 3.51 26.88 -11.30
N ALA A 24 4.78 26.51 -11.46
CA ALA A 24 5.16 25.26 -12.06
C ALA A 24 4.44 24.17 -11.25
N GLN A 25 3.62 23.37 -11.93
CA GLN A 25 2.95 22.26 -11.30
C GLN A 25 4.04 21.44 -10.58
N PRO A 26 3.92 21.19 -9.26
CA PRO A 26 4.98 20.52 -8.52
C PRO A 26 5.32 19.22 -9.24
N ALA A 27 6.61 19.01 -9.51
CA ALA A 27 7.06 17.84 -10.24
C ALA A 27 6.49 16.58 -9.57
N LYS A 28 5.79 15.76 -10.35
CA LYS A 28 5.20 14.51 -9.84
C LYS A 28 6.30 13.67 -9.20
N GLN A 29 6.24 13.51 -7.88
CA GLN A 29 7.19 12.73 -7.09
C GLN A 29 7.24 11.29 -7.60
N ASN A 30 8.43 10.68 -7.64
CA ASN A 30 8.58 9.26 -8.02
C ASN A 30 7.85 8.35 -7.04
N LEU A 31 7.14 7.35 -7.55
CA LEU A 31 6.46 6.35 -6.75
C LEU A 31 7.37 5.14 -6.49
N ASN A 32 7.31 4.64 -5.26
CA ASN A 32 7.76 3.30 -4.91
C ASN A 32 6.55 2.52 -4.39
N ILE A 33 5.99 1.64 -5.22
CA ILE A 33 4.85 0.81 -4.83
C ILE A 33 5.31 -0.61 -4.53
N SER A 34 5.03 -1.06 -3.31
CA SER A 34 5.24 -2.45 -2.90
C SER A 34 3.90 -3.13 -2.67
N PHE A 35 3.73 -4.36 -3.13
CA PHE A 35 2.66 -5.23 -2.69
C PHE A 35 3.16 -6.20 -1.63
N LEU A 36 2.32 -6.50 -0.65
CA LEU A 36 2.45 -7.66 0.22
C LEU A 36 1.20 -8.52 0.02
N LEU A 37 1.37 -9.70 -0.56
CA LEU A 37 0.26 -10.61 -0.85
C LEU A 37 0.13 -11.65 0.26
N ASP A 38 -1.05 -11.73 0.86
CA ASP A 38 -1.42 -12.77 1.81
C ASP A 38 -1.87 -14.03 1.04
N LEU A 39 -0.97 -15.00 0.97
CA LEU A 39 -1.18 -16.30 0.32
C LEU A 39 -1.81 -17.35 1.25
N SER A 40 -2.40 -16.95 2.37
CA SER A 40 -3.12 -17.85 3.29
C SER A 40 -4.29 -18.55 2.57
N ASP A 41 -5.01 -19.41 3.29
CA ASP A 41 -6.19 -20.08 2.76
C ASP A 41 -7.35 -19.12 2.38
N ARG A 42 -7.20 -17.81 2.58
CA ARG A 42 -8.07 -16.78 1.98
C ARG A 42 -8.16 -16.87 0.45
N ILE A 43 -7.11 -17.36 -0.23
CA ILE A 43 -7.10 -17.51 -1.69
C ILE A 43 -7.68 -18.86 -2.15
N ASP A 44 -8.01 -19.77 -1.24
CA ASP A 44 -8.62 -21.07 -1.57
C ASP A 44 -10.03 -20.86 -2.15
N PRO A 45 -10.29 -21.19 -3.43
CA PRO A 45 -11.61 -20.99 -4.03
C PRO A 45 -12.69 -21.89 -3.44
N LYS A 46 -12.34 -22.99 -2.74
CA LYS A 46 -13.32 -23.84 -2.04
C LYS A 46 -13.84 -23.16 -0.78
N LYS A 47 -12.96 -22.50 -0.04
CA LYS A 47 -13.31 -21.78 1.20
C LYS A 47 -13.85 -20.39 0.91
N ASN A 48 -13.26 -19.71 -0.06
CA ASN A 48 -13.44 -18.29 -0.36
C ASN A 48 -13.68 -18.09 -1.88
N PRO A 49 -14.84 -18.51 -2.41
CA PRO A 49 -15.11 -18.42 -3.85
C PRO A 49 -14.98 -16.99 -4.38
N GLY A 50 -14.18 -16.80 -5.43
CA GLY A 50 -14.04 -15.51 -6.11
C GLY A 50 -13.05 -14.52 -5.49
N ILE A 51 -12.55 -14.76 -4.27
CA ILE A 51 -11.69 -13.80 -3.57
C ILE A 51 -10.34 -13.61 -4.26
N TYR A 52 -9.65 -14.69 -4.65
CA TYR A 52 -8.37 -14.55 -5.34
C TYR A 52 -8.53 -13.86 -6.70
N GLN A 53 -9.66 -14.03 -7.39
CA GLN A 53 -9.94 -13.32 -8.64
C GLN A 53 -10.16 -11.82 -8.40
N ARG A 54 -10.79 -11.44 -7.28
CA ARG A 54 -10.96 -10.03 -6.88
C ARG A 54 -9.61 -9.37 -6.62
N ASP A 55 -8.73 -10.03 -5.88
CA ASP A 55 -7.35 -9.59 -5.66
C ASP A 55 -6.61 -9.31 -6.98
N LEU A 56 -6.69 -10.22 -7.96
CA LEU A 56 -6.05 -10.03 -9.27
C LEU A 56 -6.56 -8.76 -9.97
N GLN A 57 -7.84 -8.42 -9.81
CA GLN A 57 -8.40 -7.16 -10.33
C GLN A 57 -7.92 -5.93 -9.55
N TYR A 58 -7.72 -6.04 -8.24
CA TYR A 58 -7.14 -4.97 -7.43
C TYR A 58 -5.67 -4.72 -7.81
N ILE A 59 -4.88 -5.78 -7.99
CA ILE A 59 -3.50 -5.69 -8.50
C ILE A 59 -3.48 -4.98 -9.85
N LYS A 60 -4.38 -5.37 -10.77
CA LYS A 60 -4.51 -4.71 -12.08
C LYS A 60 -4.89 -3.22 -11.96
N SER A 61 -5.74 -2.87 -11.01
CA SER A 61 -6.14 -1.47 -10.77
C SER A 61 -5.00 -0.61 -10.24
N VAL A 62 -4.21 -1.14 -9.31
CA VAL A 62 -2.98 -0.50 -8.82
C VAL A 62 -1.97 -0.33 -9.95
N GLN A 63 -1.72 -1.40 -10.73
CA GLN A 63 -0.80 -1.37 -11.86
C GLN A 63 -1.21 -0.32 -12.91
N LYS A 64 -2.49 -0.25 -13.28
CA LYS A 64 -3.00 0.79 -14.19
C LYS A 64 -2.77 2.19 -13.65
N SER A 65 -3.05 2.41 -12.38
CA SER A 65 -2.86 3.70 -11.71
C SER A 65 -1.37 4.10 -11.68
N PHE A 66 -0.49 3.15 -11.39
CA PHE A 66 0.97 3.33 -11.46
C PHE A 66 1.43 3.72 -12.86
N ILE A 67 1.01 2.97 -13.89
CA ILE A 67 1.39 3.29 -15.28
C ILE A 67 0.86 4.63 -15.76
N ASN A 68 -0.36 5.01 -15.36
CA ASN A 68 -0.89 6.34 -15.66
C ASN A 68 -0.06 7.44 -14.98
N HIS A 69 0.43 7.21 -13.76
CA HIS A 69 1.35 8.14 -13.10
C HIS A 69 2.66 8.27 -13.90
N VAL A 70 3.29 7.15 -14.24
CA VAL A 70 4.58 7.11 -14.97
C VAL A 70 4.46 7.77 -16.34
N ARG A 71 3.41 7.46 -17.12
CA ARG A 71 3.16 8.06 -18.44
C ARG A 71 2.94 9.58 -18.39
N GLY A 72 2.50 10.09 -17.24
CA GLY A 72 2.34 11.53 -17.01
C GLY A 72 3.64 12.28 -16.73
N LYS A 73 4.81 11.62 -16.80
CA LYS A 73 6.11 12.21 -16.50
C LYS A 73 7.03 12.21 -17.72
N LYS A 74 7.97 13.17 -17.75
CA LYS A 74 9.03 13.20 -18.75
C LYS A 74 9.98 12.01 -18.53
N MET A 75 10.37 11.31 -19.60
CA MET A 75 11.22 10.11 -19.55
C MET A 75 12.52 10.31 -18.74
N LEU A 76 13.19 11.45 -18.90
CA LEU A 76 14.43 11.79 -18.19
C LEU A 76 14.28 11.91 -16.66
N LEU A 77 13.04 12.05 -16.16
CA LEU A 77 12.72 12.21 -14.74
C LEU A 77 12.22 10.91 -14.08
N LEU A 78 12.08 9.83 -14.84
CA LEU A 78 11.56 8.57 -14.31
C LEU A 78 12.55 7.96 -13.32
N LYS A 79 12.05 7.61 -12.14
CA LYS A 79 12.70 6.74 -11.14
C LYS A 79 11.62 5.93 -10.41
N ASP A 80 10.51 5.65 -11.07
CA ASP A 80 9.34 5.01 -10.45
C ASP A 80 9.52 3.49 -10.42
N GLN A 81 9.04 2.83 -9.39
CA GLN A 81 9.12 1.38 -9.30
C GLN A 81 7.89 0.72 -8.68
N MET A 82 7.68 -0.54 -9.04
CA MET A 82 6.63 -1.39 -8.51
C MET A 82 7.13 -2.83 -8.31
N GLN A 83 6.82 -3.43 -7.17
CA GLN A 83 7.34 -4.75 -6.78
C GLN A 83 6.36 -5.52 -5.90
N VAL A 84 6.48 -6.86 -5.86
CA VAL A 84 5.60 -7.75 -5.11
C VAL A 84 6.40 -8.61 -4.13
N PHE A 85 5.92 -8.68 -2.89
CA PHE A 85 6.49 -9.46 -1.81
C PHE A 85 5.52 -10.49 -1.23
N PHE A 86 6.12 -11.53 -0.65
CA PHE A 86 5.48 -12.61 0.10
C PHE A 86 6.35 -12.91 1.30
N ASN A 87 5.76 -13.32 2.42
CA ASN A 87 6.55 -13.67 3.59
C ASN A 87 5.94 -14.85 4.37
N PRO A 88 6.67 -15.95 4.63
CA PRO A 88 7.96 -16.29 4.03
C PRO A 88 7.84 -16.56 2.51
N ILE A 89 8.96 -16.78 1.82
CA ILE A 89 8.93 -17.09 0.39
C ILE A 89 8.13 -18.39 0.17
N PRO A 90 7.08 -18.40 -0.69
CA PRO A 90 6.30 -19.60 -0.96
C PRO A 90 7.13 -20.64 -1.70
N LYS A 91 6.94 -21.92 -1.34
CA LYS A 91 7.67 -23.06 -1.95
C LYS A 91 7.02 -23.53 -3.25
N ILE A 92 6.70 -22.59 -4.14
CA ILE A 92 6.13 -22.90 -5.46
C ILE A 92 7.21 -22.88 -6.53
N THR A 93 7.05 -23.69 -7.59
CA THR A 93 7.97 -23.72 -8.74
C THR A 93 8.15 -22.31 -9.33
N ASP A 94 9.35 -21.99 -9.80
CA ASP A 94 9.78 -20.72 -10.41
C ASP A 94 9.50 -19.44 -9.60
N ILE A 95 9.32 -19.53 -8.27
CA ILE A 95 8.99 -18.34 -7.46
C ILE A 95 10.02 -17.21 -7.64
N ASP A 96 11.31 -17.53 -7.74
CA ASP A 96 12.36 -16.54 -7.91
C ASP A 96 12.24 -15.80 -9.25
N GLN A 97 11.96 -16.53 -10.34
CA GLN A 97 11.75 -15.94 -11.67
C GLN A 97 10.48 -15.08 -11.71
N LEU A 98 9.39 -15.56 -11.10
CA LEU A 98 8.12 -14.82 -11.01
C LEU A 98 8.29 -13.56 -10.16
N SER A 99 8.97 -13.65 -9.01
CA SER A 99 9.27 -12.51 -8.14
C SER A 99 10.17 -11.50 -8.84
N GLN A 100 11.21 -11.95 -9.52
CA GLN A 100 12.14 -11.07 -10.23
C GLN A 100 11.45 -10.31 -11.36
N SER A 101 10.58 -10.96 -12.12
CA SER A 101 9.81 -10.30 -13.19
C SER A 101 8.73 -9.34 -12.67
N LEU A 102 8.27 -9.51 -11.43
CA LEU A 102 7.36 -8.58 -10.75
C LEU A 102 8.08 -7.34 -10.19
N LYS A 103 9.42 -7.30 -10.18
CA LYS A 103 10.19 -6.09 -9.84
C LYS A 103 10.40 -5.28 -11.12
N VAL A 104 9.68 -4.17 -11.25
CA VAL A 104 9.72 -3.31 -12.43
C VAL A 104 10.19 -1.91 -12.05
N ASP A 105 11.17 -1.42 -12.78
CA ASP A 105 11.75 -0.08 -12.62
C ASP A 105 11.57 0.73 -13.90
N PHE A 106 11.05 1.94 -13.77
CA PHE A 106 10.93 2.96 -14.82
C PHE A 106 11.98 4.04 -14.59
N ASN A 107 12.93 4.16 -15.51
CA ASN A 107 14.07 5.06 -15.45
C ASN A 107 14.35 5.70 -16.83
N PRO A 108 15.33 6.60 -16.98
CA PRO A 108 15.59 7.27 -18.26
C PRO A 108 15.96 6.34 -19.43
N LYS A 109 16.36 5.10 -19.14
CA LYS A 109 16.66 4.06 -20.15
C LYS A 109 15.46 3.20 -20.51
N THR A 110 14.31 3.40 -19.86
CA THR A 110 13.09 2.63 -20.15
C THR A 110 12.64 2.82 -21.60
N SER A 111 12.25 1.72 -22.22
CA SER A 111 11.77 1.68 -23.60
C SER A 111 10.24 1.68 -23.66
N LYS A 112 9.67 1.96 -24.85
CA LYS A 112 8.23 1.80 -25.09
C LYS A 112 7.75 0.35 -24.84
N LYS A 113 8.62 -0.64 -25.06
CA LYS A 113 8.30 -2.06 -24.87
C LYS A 113 8.04 -2.39 -23.40
N ASP A 114 8.72 -1.74 -22.48
CA ASP A 114 8.54 -1.95 -21.03
C ASP A 114 7.13 -1.52 -20.57
N PHE A 115 6.62 -0.41 -21.12
CA PHE A 115 5.25 0.05 -20.88
C PHE A 115 4.18 -0.89 -21.45
N LEU A 116 4.48 -1.64 -22.51
CA LEU A 116 3.56 -2.60 -23.11
C LEU A 116 3.59 -3.94 -22.35
N ASN A 117 4.78 -4.35 -21.90
CA ASN A 117 4.97 -5.63 -21.23
C ASN A 117 4.38 -5.67 -19.81
N ILE A 118 4.30 -4.54 -19.12
CA ILE A 118 3.88 -4.53 -17.71
C ILE A 118 2.45 -5.06 -17.49
N ASP A 119 1.51 -4.81 -18.41
CA ASP A 119 0.14 -5.35 -18.28
C ASP A 119 0.17 -6.88 -18.30
N LYS A 120 0.98 -7.46 -19.19
CA LYS A 120 1.19 -8.92 -19.23
C LYS A 120 1.87 -9.43 -17.96
N ILE A 121 2.93 -8.78 -17.48
CA ILE A 121 3.66 -9.17 -16.27
C ILE A 121 2.71 -9.22 -15.06
N TYR A 122 1.94 -8.16 -14.84
CA TYR A 122 1.06 -8.04 -13.67
C TYR A 122 -0.30 -8.73 -13.85
N THR A 123 -0.65 -9.18 -15.05
CA THR A 123 -1.79 -10.08 -15.26
C THR A 123 -1.37 -11.54 -15.08
N ASP A 124 -0.26 -11.97 -15.69
CA ASP A 124 0.11 -13.38 -15.75
C ASP A 124 0.78 -13.87 -14.47
N ASN A 125 1.75 -13.12 -13.93
CA ASN A 125 2.59 -13.63 -12.85
C ASN A 125 1.84 -13.75 -11.52
N PRO A 126 1.06 -12.74 -11.08
CA PRO A 126 0.24 -12.91 -9.87
C PRO A 126 -0.77 -14.05 -10.02
N THR A 127 -1.35 -14.22 -11.22
CA THR A 127 -2.25 -15.35 -11.52
C THR A 127 -1.54 -16.69 -11.35
N LYS A 128 -0.33 -16.85 -11.91
CA LYS A 128 0.47 -18.07 -11.76
C LYS A 128 0.82 -18.34 -10.30
N ILE A 129 1.22 -17.31 -9.54
CA ILE A 129 1.56 -17.45 -8.12
C ILE A 129 0.35 -17.95 -7.34
N TYR A 130 -0.82 -17.32 -7.51
CA TYR A 130 -2.04 -17.72 -6.84
C TYR A 130 -2.46 -19.13 -7.22
N GLN A 131 -2.51 -19.45 -8.52
CA GLN A 131 -2.87 -20.80 -8.99
C GLN A 131 -1.94 -21.88 -8.43
N ARG A 132 -0.63 -21.61 -8.38
CA ARG A 132 0.36 -22.55 -7.84
C ARG A 132 0.22 -22.69 -6.32
N ALA A 133 0.01 -21.60 -5.59
CA ALA A 133 -0.22 -21.64 -4.14
C ALA A 133 -1.51 -22.37 -3.78
N ILE A 134 -2.60 -22.14 -4.54
CA ILE A 134 -3.87 -22.86 -4.41
C ILE A 134 -3.67 -24.36 -4.68
N LYS A 135 -2.92 -24.71 -5.73
CA LYS A 135 -2.63 -26.11 -6.07
C LYS A 135 -1.77 -26.80 -5.02
N ASP A 136 -0.79 -26.11 -4.46
CA ASP A 136 0.10 -26.63 -3.42
C ASP A 136 -0.64 -26.85 -2.09
N GLY A 137 -1.59 -25.96 -1.75
CA GLY A 137 -2.47 -26.12 -0.59
C GLY A 137 -1.79 -25.91 0.77
N ASN A 138 -0.48 -25.64 0.83
CA ASN A 138 0.20 -25.32 2.08
C ASN A 138 0.11 -23.84 2.47
N TYR A 139 -0.28 -22.97 1.51
CA TYR A 139 -0.57 -21.56 1.75
C TYR A 139 0.55 -20.78 2.48
N VAL A 140 1.80 -21.04 2.09
CA VAL A 140 2.98 -20.32 2.59
C VAL A 140 3.01 -18.91 1.99
N GLY A 141 3.31 -17.89 2.80
CA GLY A 141 3.50 -16.51 2.31
C GLY A 141 2.57 -15.46 2.91
N SER A 142 1.92 -15.74 4.04
CA SER A 142 0.91 -14.89 4.69
C SER A 142 1.36 -14.16 5.98
N ASP A 143 2.62 -14.28 6.38
CA ASP A 143 3.13 -13.72 7.63
C ASP A 143 3.42 -12.22 7.54
N ILE A 144 2.34 -11.43 7.52
CA ILE A 144 2.38 -9.97 7.45
C ILE A 144 3.07 -9.39 8.71
N TRP A 145 2.78 -9.94 9.89
CA TRP A 145 3.38 -9.46 11.13
C TRP A 145 4.90 -9.54 11.10
N ARG A 146 5.45 -10.70 10.68
CA ARG A 146 6.90 -10.90 10.57
C ARG A 146 7.50 -10.10 9.42
N PHE A 147 6.77 -9.84 8.34
CA PHE A 147 7.23 -8.93 7.29
C PHE A 147 7.44 -7.52 7.82
N PHE A 148 6.50 -7.03 8.64
CA PHE A 148 6.66 -5.73 9.30
C PHE A 148 7.82 -5.75 10.31
N LYS A 149 8.02 -6.85 11.03
CA LYS A 149 9.16 -7.00 11.95
C LYS A 149 10.51 -6.83 11.24
N SER A 150 10.68 -7.50 10.11
CA SER A 150 12.03 -7.74 9.55
C SER A 150 12.32 -7.04 8.23
N ASN A 151 11.30 -6.62 7.47
CA ASN A 151 11.49 -6.29 6.05
C ASN A 151 10.90 -4.93 5.65
N VAL A 152 9.81 -4.47 6.26
CA VAL A 152 9.04 -3.31 5.77
C VAL A 152 9.87 -2.05 5.58
N GLN A 153 10.78 -1.72 6.51
CA GLN A 153 11.60 -0.50 6.39
C GLN A 153 12.57 -0.58 5.23
N GLN A 154 13.27 -1.72 5.09
CA GLN A 154 14.29 -1.89 4.06
C GLN A 154 13.67 -2.05 2.67
N TYR A 155 12.54 -2.75 2.57
CA TYR A 155 11.99 -3.15 1.28
C TYR A 155 10.99 -2.14 0.74
N CYS A 156 10.23 -1.47 1.62
CA CYS A 156 9.12 -0.62 1.21
C CYS A 156 9.43 0.88 1.29
N ILE A 157 10.56 1.32 1.86
CA ILE A 157 10.90 2.74 1.97
C ILE A 157 12.15 3.05 1.14
N LYS A 158 11.98 3.82 0.06
CA LYS A 158 13.07 4.38 -0.74
C LYS A 158 13.17 5.89 -0.49
N PRO A 159 14.38 6.43 -0.24
CA PRO A 159 14.60 7.87 -0.14
C PRO A 159 14.13 8.60 -1.40
N GLN A 160 13.58 9.81 -1.25
CA GLN A 160 13.11 10.66 -2.36
C GLN A 160 11.94 10.09 -3.18
N HIS A 161 11.30 9.02 -2.69
CA HIS A 161 10.09 8.45 -3.30
C HIS A 161 8.90 8.68 -2.39
N ARG A 162 7.72 8.73 -2.99
CA ARG A 162 6.48 8.49 -2.27
C ARG A 162 6.29 6.99 -2.15
N ASN A 163 6.40 6.48 -0.93
CA ASN A 163 6.37 5.05 -0.67
C ASN A 163 4.94 4.60 -0.37
N ILE A 164 4.46 3.61 -1.12
CA ILE A 164 3.12 3.06 -0.98
C ILE A 164 3.25 1.55 -0.79
N LEU A 165 2.72 1.03 0.30
CA LEU A 165 2.55 -0.41 0.53
C LEU A 165 1.09 -0.79 0.35
N VAL A 166 0.80 -1.67 -0.61
CA VAL A 166 -0.52 -2.28 -0.81
C VAL A 166 -0.50 -3.67 -0.18
N ILE A 167 -1.37 -3.92 0.79
CA ILE A 167 -1.51 -5.23 1.45
C ILE A 167 -2.82 -5.85 0.96
N LEU A 168 -2.73 -7.04 0.35
CA LEU A 168 -3.92 -7.83 0.00
C LEU A 168 -4.11 -8.91 1.04
N THR A 169 -5.19 -8.85 1.81
CA THR A 169 -5.50 -9.75 2.93
C THR A 169 -6.99 -9.70 3.23
N ASP A 170 -7.52 -10.73 3.87
CA ASP A 170 -8.89 -10.73 4.40
C ASP A 170 -9.01 -9.95 5.73
N GLY A 171 -7.89 -9.42 6.22
CA GLY A 171 -7.81 -8.59 7.43
C GLY A 171 -7.42 -9.39 8.68
N TYR A 172 -7.44 -10.71 8.63
CA TYR A 172 -6.99 -11.56 9.73
C TYR A 172 -5.48 -11.78 9.64
N MET A 173 -4.71 -10.93 10.33
CA MET A 173 -3.27 -11.15 10.48
C MET A 173 -3.05 -12.49 11.18
N TYR A 174 -2.53 -13.51 10.49
CA TYR A 174 -2.29 -14.81 11.07
C TYR A 174 -1.17 -15.57 10.35
N HIS A 175 -0.27 -16.15 11.13
CA HIS A 175 0.65 -17.18 10.66
C HIS A 175 0.97 -18.12 11.82
N LYS A 176 0.97 -19.44 11.56
CA LYS A 176 1.12 -20.48 12.60
C LYS A 176 2.40 -20.30 13.45
N ASP A 177 3.49 -19.89 12.82
CA ASP A 177 4.80 -19.73 13.46
C ASP A 177 4.99 -18.34 14.10
N SER A 178 4.01 -17.44 13.96
CA SER A 178 4.01 -16.09 14.50
C SER A 178 2.82 -15.87 15.44
N LYS A 179 2.44 -16.87 16.24
CA LYS A 179 1.40 -16.74 17.26
C LYS A 179 2.02 -16.34 18.60
N ILE A 180 1.90 -15.07 18.94
CA ILE A 180 2.44 -14.48 20.18
C ILE A 180 1.34 -13.65 20.82
N GLU A 181 1.18 -13.78 22.13
CA GLU A 181 0.34 -12.91 22.97
C GLU A 181 1.15 -12.41 24.16
N VAL A 182 1.18 -11.09 24.36
CA VAL A 182 1.88 -10.45 25.48
C VAL A 182 1.06 -9.26 25.96
N ALA A 183 0.69 -9.25 27.24
CA ALA A 183 0.04 -8.12 27.92
C ALA A 183 -1.17 -7.55 27.16
N GLY A 184 -2.05 -8.42 26.64
CA GLY A 184 -3.24 -8.04 25.88
C GLY A 184 -3.00 -7.79 24.39
N LYS A 185 -1.74 -7.67 23.95
CA LYS A 185 -1.38 -7.56 22.53
C LYS A 185 -1.14 -8.93 21.91
N SER A 186 -1.43 -9.04 20.61
CA SER A 186 -1.19 -10.26 19.84
C SER A 186 -0.46 -9.97 18.53
N SER A 187 0.28 -10.93 17.99
CA SER A 187 0.81 -10.85 16.61
C SER A 187 -0.19 -11.36 15.57
N TYR A 188 -1.38 -11.75 16.02
CA TYR A 188 -2.41 -12.35 15.17
C TYR A 188 -3.83 -12.03 15.65
N ILE A 189 -4.79 -12.12 14.74
CA ILE A 189 -6.22 -12.21 15.04
C ILE A 189 -6.85 -13.25 14.11
N THR A 190 -7.89 -13.91 14.60
CA THR A 190 -8.75 -14.83 13.83
C THR A 190 -10.19 -14.64 14.34
N PRO A 191 -11.22 -15.10 13.62
CA PRO A 191 -12.58 -15.04 14.14
C PRO A 191 -12.70 -15.67 15.54
N GLN A 192 -12.09 -16.84 15.74
CA GLN A 192 -12.10 -17.53 17.04
C GLN A 192 -11.42 -16.71 18.14
N PHE A 193 -10.31 -16.03 17.82
CA PHE A 193 -9.64 -15.16 18.76
C PHE A 193 -10.55 -13.97 19.15
N LEU A 194 -11.14 -13.29 18.18
CA LEU A 194 -12.04 -12.15 18.44
C LEU A 194 -13.25 -12.55 19.29
N LEU A 195 -13.85 -13.71 19.00
CA LEU A 195 -14.90 -14.32 19.83
C LEU A 195 -14.43 -14.55 21.27
N SER A 196 -13.24 -15.15 21.46
CA SER A 196 -12.68 -15.43 22.80
C SER A 196 -12.42 -14.17 23.63
N LYS A 197 -12.13 -13.04 22.97
CA LYS A 197 -11.94 -11.73 23.62
C LYS A 197 -13.26 -10.95 23.77
N LYS A 198 -14.41 -11.56 23.45
CA LYS A 198 -15.76 -10.97 23.54
C LYS A 198 -15.94 -9.70 22.70
N LEU A 199 -15.25 -9.61 21.55
CA LEU A 199 -15.32 -8.48 20.62
C LEU A 199 -16.45 -8.68 19.59
N VAL A 200 -17.67 -8.87 20.10
CA VAL A 200 -18.83 -9.35 19.31
C VAL A 200 -20.07 -8.47 19.44
N ASN A 201 -19.94 -7.33 20.12
CA ASN A 201 -21.02 -6.39 20.35
C ASN A 201 -20.50 -4.95 20.32
N ALA A 202 -21.42 -3.98 20.35
CA ALA A 202 -21.10 -2.55 20.29
C ALA A 202 -20.14 -2.05 21.40
N ASN A 203 -19.98 -2.81 22.49
CA ASN A 203 -19.06 -2.46 23.57
C ASN A 203 -17.60 -2.89 23.30
N PHE A 204 -17.30 -3.43 22.10
CA PHE A 204 -15.95 -3.85 21.74
C PHE A 204 -14.87 -2.77 21.96
N PRO A 205 -15.09 -1.46 21.72
CA PRO A 205 -14.04 -0.45 21.90
C PRO A 205 -13.61 -0.35 23.38
N ALA A 206 -14.58 -0.36 24.31
CA ALA A 206 -14.29 -0.33 25.74
C ALA A 206 -13.57 -1.61 26.20
N ILE A 207 -13.96 -2.77 25.65
CA ILE A 207 -13.29 -4.05 25.93
C ILE A 207 -11.84 -4.02 25.44
N MET A 208 -11.60 -3.51 24.22
CA MET A 208 -10.26 -3.36 23.67
C MET A 208 -9.40 -2.43 24.53
N GLN A 209 -9.93 -1.27 24.93
CA GLN A 209 -9.21 -0.32 25.78
C GLN A 209 -8.89 -0.92 27.15
N LYS A 210 -9.90 -1.46 27.85
CA LYS A 210 -9.76 -2.05 29.19
C LYS A 210 -8.70 -3.15 29.24
N ASN A 211 -8.70 -4.01 28.23
CA ASN A 211 -7.79 -5.16 28.16
C ASN A 211 -6.52 -4.88 27.34
N LYS A 212 -6.31 -3.62 26.92
CA LYS A 212 -5.18 -3.16 26.10
C LYS A 212 -4.98 -4.00 24.82
N LEU A 213 -6.09 -4.44 24.20
CA LEU A 213 -6.06 -5.26 23.00
C LEU A 213 -5.47 -4.52 21.80
N GLY A 214 -4.93 -5.26 20.84
CA GLY A 214 -4.33 -4.72 19.62
C GLY A 214 -3.14 -5.55 19.16
N PHE A 215 -2.58 -5.21 18.00
CA PHE A 215 -1.41 -5.91 17.52
C PHE A 215 -0.14 -5.52 18.29
N ILE A 216 0.79 -6.47 18.43
CA ILE A 216 2.17 -6.20 18.87
C ILE A 216 2.83 -5.34 17.79
N SER A 217 3.14 -4.09 18.13
CA SER A 217 3.80 -3.13 17.25
C SER A 217 5.31 -3.13 17.43
N PHE A 218 5.99 -2.46 16.51
CA PHE A 218 7.43 -2.27 16.54
C PHE A 218 7.75 -0.79 16.76
N PRO A 219 8.89 -0.45 17.40
CA PRO A 219 9.28 0.93 17.70
C PRO A 219 9.81 1.66 16.44
N TYR A 220 9.14 1.48 15.30
CA TYR A 220 9.52 2.06 14.01
C TYR A 220 8.82 3.40 13.78
N ASN A 221 9.43 4.20 12.92
CA ASN A 221 8.84 5.43 12.40
C ASN A 221 8.57 5.28 10.90
N LEU A 222 7.34 4.93 10.55
CA LEU A 222 6.89 4.69 9.18
C LEU A 222 6.17 5.91 8.58
N LYS A 223 6.51 7.12 9.02
CA LYS A 223 5.88 8.37 8.55
C LYS A 223 5.99 8.62 7.04
N GLU A 224 6.99 8.05 6.40
CA GLU A 224 7.27 8.17 4.95
C GLU A 224 6.60 7.05 4.13
N LEU A 225 5.85 6.15 4.79
CA LEU A 225 5.13 5.05 4.17
C LEU A 225 3.62 5.34 4.21
N GLU A 226 2.98 5.25 3.05
CA GLU A 226 1.52 5.22 2.93
C GLU A 226 1.08 3.76 2.75
N ILE A 227 -0.04 3.36 3.37
CA ILE A 227 -0.48 1.96 3.35
C ILE A 227 -1.92 1.83 2.85
N MET A 228 -2.19 0.90 1.94
CA MET A 228 -3.55 0.56 1.55
C MET A 228 -3.78 -0.93 1.79
N VAL A 229 -4.68 -1.26 2.71
CA VAL A 229 -5.14 -2.63 2.96
C VAL A 229 -6.41 -2.86 2.13
N LEU A 230 -6.37 -3.85 1.25
CA LEU A 230 -7.44 -4.19 0.33
C LEU A 230 -7.90 -5.62 0.57
N GLY A 231 -9.21 -5.85 0.40
CA GLY A 231 -9.79 -7.18 0.44
C GLY A 231 -10.21 -7.66 1.82
N ILE A 232 -10.34 -6.76 2.82
CA ILE A 232 -10.81 -7.13 4.15
C ILE A 232 -12.15 -7.85 4.02
N ASN A 233 -12.26 -9.07 4.54
CA ASN A 233 -13.40 -9.96 4.36
C ASN A 233 -13.81 -10.52 5.73
N PRO A 234 -14.45 -9.71 6.57
CA PRO A 234 -14.81 -10.10 7.92
C PRO A 234 -15.86 -11.22 7.89
N SER A 235 -15.90 -12.04 8.93
CA SER A 235 -16.92 -13.09 9.01
C SER A 235 -18.31 -12.46 9.16
N VAL A 236 -19.25 -12.95 8.35
CA VAL A 236 -20.65 -12.49 8.35
C VAL A 236 -21.42 -12.84 9.63
N LYS A 237 -20.84 -13.67 10.51
CA LYS A 237 -21.49 -14.13 11.74
C LYS A 237 -21.48 -13.08 12.85
N ASN A 238 -20.58 -12.10 12.77
CA ASN A 238 -20.45 -11.04 13.77
C ASN A 238 -20.50 -9.67 13.06
N PRO A 239 -21.58 -8.90 13.24
CA PRO A 239 -21.74 -7.62 12.53
C PRO A 239 -20.72 -6.56 12.95
N TYR A 240 -19.99 -6.76 14.06
CA TYR A 240 -18.95 -5.83 14.54
C TYR A 240 -17.55 -6.23 14.09
N GLU A 241 -17.39 -7.36 13.39
CA GLU A 241 -16.09 -7.93 13.10
C GLU A 241 -15.26 -7.06 12.13
N GLU A 242 -15.91 -6.40 11.18
CA GLU A 242 -15.28 -5.41 10.30
C GLU A 242 -14.63 -4.28 11.10
N ASP A 243 -15.40 -3.67 12.00
CA ASP A 243 -14.96 -2.54 12.82
C ASP A 243 -13.82 -2.94 13.76
N VAL A 244 -13.91 -4.13 14.34
CA VAL A 244 -12.86 -4.69 15.20
C VAL A 244 -11.57 -4.89 14.40
N ILE A 245 -11.62 -5.52 13.23
CA ILE A 245 -10.44 -5.71 12.38
C ILE A 245 -9.84 -4.34 12.02
N LYS A 246 -10.67 -3.41 11.54
CA LYS A 246 -10.21 -2.06 11.17
C LYS A 246 -9.58 -1.31 12.35
N GLN A 247 -10.12 -1.46 13.56
CA GLN A 247 -9.54 -0.87 14.76
C GLN A 247 -8.15 -1.45 15.06
N TYR A 248 -7.98 -2.78 14.99
CA TYR A 248 -6.68 -3.43 15.17
C TYR A 248 -5.62 -2.92 14.19
N TRP A 249 -5.95 -2.85 12.90
CA TRP A 249 -5.05 -2.32 11.86
C TRP A 249 -4.75 -0.83 12.06
N THR A 250 -5.76 -0.03 12.36
CA THR A 250 -5.64 1.42 12.61
C THR A 250 -4.69 1.70 13.77
N ASP A 251 -4.88 1.03 14.91
CA ASP A 251 -4.04 1.23 16.09
C ASP A 251 -2.60 0.77 15.85
N TRP A 252 -2.42 -0.32 15.11
CA TRP A 252 -1.09 -0.84 14.77
C TRP A 252 -0.32 0.12 13.86
N PHE A 253 -0.95 0.63 12.81
CA PHE A 253 -0.36 1.63 11.92
C PHE A 253 -0.06 2.95 12.64
N LYS A 254 -0.97 3.43 13.49
CA LYS A 254 -0.75 4.62 14.32
C LYS A 254 0.42 4.43 15.28
N ALA A 255 0.52 3.27 15.94
CA ALA A 255 1.64 2.95 16.84
C ALA A 255 3.00 3.00 16.13
N MET A 256 3.05 2.63 14.85
CA MET A 256 4.25 2.71 14.01
C MET A 256 4.39 4.05 13.24
N LYS A 257 3.57 5.06 13.58
CA LYS A 257 3.62 6.43 13.03
C LYS A 257 3.33 6.53 11.52
N VAL A 258 2.58 5.58 10.95
CA VAL A 258 2.07 5.68 9.58
C VAL A 258 1.07 6.82 9.50
N LYS A 259 1.32 7.81 8.63
CA LYS A 259 0.49 9.03 8.55
C LYS A 259 -0.76 8.87 7.68
N LYS A 260 -0.67 8.04 6.65
CA LYS A 260 -1.74 7.88 5.68
C LYS A 260 -1.95 6.41 5.38
N PHE A 261 -3.16 5.94 5.67
CA PHE A 261 -3.56 4.60 5.30
C PHE A 261 -5.04 4.50 4.99
N GLU A 262 -5.40 3.49 4.21
CA GLU A 262 -6.76 3.16 3.80
C GLU A 262 -7.04 1.68 4.10
N LEU A 263 -8.21 1.40 4.68
CA LEU A 263 -8.66 0.04 5.01
C LEU A 263 -9.95 -0.25 4.25
N ARG A 264 -9.88 -1.06 3.20
CA ARG A 264 -11.01 -1.34 2.30
C ARG A 264 -11.41 -2.80 2.37
N THR A 265 -12.70 -3.01 2.61
CA THR A 265 -13.33 -4.33 2.52
C THR A 265 -13.38 -4.82 1.07
N THR A 266 -13.59 -6.12 0.93
CA THR A 266 -13.83 -6.73 -0.37
C THR A 266 -15.06 -6.11 -1.02
N ASP A 267 -14.90 -5.64 -2.24
CA ASP A 267 -15.97 -5.06 -3.06
C ASP A 267 -15.70 -5.34 -4.56
N LEU A 268 -16.65 -5.01 -5.43
CA LEU A 268 -16.46 -5.06 -6.87
C LEU A 268 -15.25 -4.22 -7.28
N ALA A 269 -14.46 -4.77 -8.20
CA ALA A 269 -13.27 -4.10 -8.71
C ALA A 269 -13.58 -2.73 -9.34
N THR A 270 -14.77 -2.57 -9.93
CA THR A 270 -15.26 -1.30 -10.48
C THR A 270 -15.43 -0.22 -9.43
N ASN A 271 -15.80 -0.58 -8.20
CA ASN A 271 -16.02 0.34 -7.10
C ASN A 271 -14.69 0.75 -6.45
N LEU A 272 -13.76 -0.19 -6.30
CA LEU A 272 -12.46 0.08 -5.69
C LEU A 272 -11.44 0.69 -6.66
N ALA A 273 -11.56 0.49 -7.97
CA ALA A 273 -10.68 1.11 -8.95
C ALA A 273 -10.54 2.64 -8.81
N PRO A 274 -11.61 3.44 -8.70
CA PRO A 274 -11.46 4.89 -8.48
C PRO A 274 -10.83 5.21 -7.12
N VAL A 275 -11.13 4.45 -6.07
CA VAL A 275 -10.52 4.63 -4.74
C VAL A 275 -9.02 4.38 -4.77
N ILE A 276 -8.59 3.26 -5.38
CA ILE A 276 -7.19 2.89 -5.59
C ILE A 276 -6.48 3.96 -6.42
N ASN A 277 -7.09 4.40 -7.53
CA ASN A 277 -6.51 5.43 -8.38
C ASN A 277 -6.35 6.75 -7.62
N ASN A 278 -7.37 7.20 -6.89
CA ASN A 278 -7.31 8.44 -6.11
C ASN A 278 -6.23 8.39 -5.02
N PHE A 279 -6.08 7.24 -4.35
CA PHE A 279 -5.01 7.04 -3.39
C PHE A 279 -3.64 7.14 -4.08
N ILE A 280 -3.42 6.44 -5.19
CA ILE A 280 -2.14 6.42 -5.91
C ILE A 280 -1.81 7.77 -6.57
N GLN A 281 -2.79 8.50 -7.11
CA GLN A 281 -2.54 9.82 -7.69
C GLN A 281 -2.35 10.93 -6.63
N GLY A 282 -2.57 10.63 -5.35
CA GLY A 282 -2.46 11.62 -4.27
C GLY A 282 -3.67 12.57 -4.20
N GLY A 283 -4.79 12.23 -4.85
CA GLY A 283 -6.03 13.01 -4.81
C GLY A 283 -6.82 12.85 -3.51
N TYR A 284 -6.41 11.92 -2.64
CA TYR A 284 -7.02 11.71 -1.33
C TYR A 284 -6.61 12.84 -0.36
N LYS A 285 -7.54 13.78 -0.11
CA LYS A 285 -7.46 14.71 1.01
C LYS A 285 -8.05 14.00 2.23
N GLN A 286 -7.28 13.86 3.31
CA GLN A 286 -7.79 13.45 4.61
C GLN A 286 -8.63 14.57 5.22
#